data_AF-A0A6V8NK53-F1
#
_entry.id   AF-A0A6V8NK53-F1
#
_cell.length_a   1.000
_cell.length_b   1.000
_cell.length_c   1.000
_cell.angle_alpha   90.00
_cell.angle_beta   90.00
_cell.angle_gamma   90.00
#
_symmetry.space_group_name_H-M   'P 1'
#
loop_
_entity.id
_entity.type
_entity.pdbx_description
1 polymer ?
#
loop_
_entity_poly.entity_id
_entity_poly.type
_entity_poly.pdbx_seq_one_letter_code
_entity_poly.pdbx_strand_id
1 'polypeptide(L)' 'EEIQVGNDVVHVPIKTSVCMTCGERYYDRRTMQFLEDAEKRISKAEVKLKEVGRVLICEETSHFA' A
#
# COMPACT_ATOMS: atom_id res chain seq x y z
N GLU A 1 5.80 1.88 0.72
CA GLU A 1 4.98 0.94 -0.07
C GLU A 1 3.52 1.04 0.31
N GLU A 2 2.68 0.67 -0.64
CA GLU A 2 1.23 0.61 -0.47
C GLU A 2 0.82 -0.85 -0.61
N ILE A 3 -0.01 -1.31 0.32
CA ILE A 3 -0.58 -2.65 0.29
C ILE A 3 -2.09 -2.48 0.19
N GLN A 4 -2.68 -3.04 -0.87
CA GLN A 4 -4.13 -3.03 -1.06
C GLN A 4 -4.77 -4.16 -0.25
N VAL A 5 -5.82 -3.83 0.48
CA VAL A 5 -6.58 -4.80 1.28
C VAL A 5 -8.05 -4.55 1.05
N GLY A 6 -8.68 -5.36 0.20
CA GLY A 6 -10.04 -5.10 -0.26
C GLY A 6 -10.11 -3.77 -1.01
N ASN A 7 -10.90 -2.83 -0.48
CA ASN A 7 -11.06 -1.49 -1.05
C ASN A 7 -10.17 -0.42 -0.37
N ASP A 8 -9.39 -0.83 0.64
CA ASP A 8 -8.55 0.08 1.42
C ASP A 8 -7.08 0.01 0.96
N VAL A 9 -6.36 1.11 1.18
CA VAL A 9 -4.92 1.20 0.93
C VAL A 9 -4.19 1.41 2.26
N VAL A 10 -3.24 0.52 2.56
CA VAL A 10 -2.41 0.58 3.76
C VAL A 10 -1.01 1.05 3.39
N HIS A 11 -0.60 2.20 3.95
CA HIS A 11 0.76 2.71 3.76
C HIS A 11 1.74 2.05 4.74
N VAL A 12 2.75 1.36 4.19
CA VAL A 12 3.85 0.77 4.94
C VAL A 12 5.10 1.63 4.77
N PRO A 13 5.59 2.29 5.84
CA PRO A 13 6.77 3.13 5.77
C PRO A 13 8.03 2.28 5.66
N ILE A 14 8.85 2.56 4.64
CA ILE A 14 10.17 1.95 4.46
C ILE A 14 11.20 3.01 4.07
N LYS A 15 12.47 2.70 4.31
CA LYS A 15 13.59 3.46 3.77
C LYS A 15 14.26 2.61 2.71
N THR A 16 14.38 3.13 1.49
CA THR A 16 15.00 2.43 0.37
C THR A 16 15.82 3.42 -0.45
N SER A 17 16.87 2.94 -1.11
CA SER A 17 17.64 3.73 -2.05
C SER A 17 16.85 3.90 -3.34
N VAL A 18 16.86 5.11 -3.90
CA VAL A 18 16.16 5.43 -5.14
C VAL A 18 17.16 6.01 -6.13
N CYS A 19 17.10 5.58 -7.38
CA CYS A 19 17.85 6.19 -8.46
C CYS A 19 17.35 7.61 -8.69
N MET A 20 18.22 8.62 -8.51
CA MET A 20 17.85 10.03 -8.72
C MET A 20 17.60 10.38 -10.19
N THR A 21 18.01 9.51 -11.13
CA THR A 21 17.85 9.75 -12.57
C THR A 21 16.54 9.17 -13.12
N CYS A 22 16.19 7.93 -12.75
CA CYS A 22 15.01 7.24 -13.28
C CYS A 22 13.91 6.95 -12.24
N GLY A 23 14.17 7.16 -10.95
CA GLY A 23 13.21 6.88 -9.88
C GLY A 23 13.07 5.40 -9.50
N GLU A 24 13.88 4.51 -10.07
CA GLU A 24 13.88 3.09 -9.70
C GLU A 24 14.27 2.90 -8.23
N ARG A 25 13.53 2.04 -7.52
CA ARG A 25 13.72 1.74 -6.09
C ARG A 25 14.52 0.45 -5.95
N TYR A 26 15.53 0.48 -5.09
CA TYR A 26 16.39 -0.68 -4.82
C TYR A 26 16.11 -1.25 -3.43
N TYR A 27 15.44 -2.41 -3.42
CA TYR A 27 15.13 -3.11 -2.18
C TYR A 27 16.25 -4.09 -1.82
N ASP A 28 16.80 -3.95 -0.61
CA ASP A 28 17.60 -5.01 -0.04
C ASP A 28 16.71 -6.19 0.41
N ARG A 29 17.34 -7.35 0.62
CA ARG A 29 16.64 -8.57 1.01
C ARG A 29 15.83 -8.41 2.30
N ARG A 30 16.33 -7.67 3.29
CA ARG A 30 15.62 -7.48 4.57
C ARG A 30 14.38 -6.63 4.37
N THR A 31 14.47 -5.58 3.55
CA THR A 31 13.32 -4.74 3.19
C THR A 31 12.24 -5.55 2.47
N MET A 32 12.63 -6.41 1.51
CA MET A 32 11.66 -7.30 0.84
C MET A 32 10.97 -8.26 1.81
N GLN A 33 11.74 -8.94 2.68
CA GLN A 33 11.19 -9.84 3.69
C GLN A 33 10.23 -9.12 4.65
N PHE A 34 10.60 -7.91 5.08
CA PHE A 34 9.74 -7.09 5.93
C PHE A 34 8.40 -6.76 5.25
N LEU A 35 8.42 -6.41 3.95
CA LEU A 35 7.21 -6.11 3.19
C LEU A 35 6.31 -7.36 3.05
N GLU A 36 6.88 -8.51 2.72
CA GLU A 36 6.14 -9.78 2.62
C GLU A 36 5.50 -10.17 3.97
N ASP A 37 6.21 -9.98 5.07
CA ASP A 37 5.68 -10.28 6.40
C ASP A 37 4.63 -9.24 6.84
N ALA A 38 4.80 -7.97 6.48
CA ALA A 38 3.79 -6.93 6.70
C ALA A 38 2.50 -7.27 5.95
N GLU A 39 2.58 -7.65 4.67
CA GLU A 39 1.43 -8.04 3.85
C GLU A 39 0.66 -9.23 4.46
N LYS A 40 1.37 -10.27 4.90
CA LYS A 40 0.76 -11.43 5.58
C LYS A 40 0.04 -11.05 6.87
N ARG A 41 0.64 -10.18 7.68
CA ARG A 41 0.05 -9.77 8.97
C ARG A 41 -1.14 -8.84 8.77
N ILE A 42 -1.07 -7.93 7.79
CA ILE A 42 -2.17 -7.01 7.47
C ILE A 42 -3.36 -7.80 6.91
N SER A 43 -3.13 -8.73 5.97
CA SER A 43 -4.20 -9.57 5.39
C SER A 43 -4.90 -10.48 6.43
N LYS A 44 -4.19 -10.88 7.49
CA LYS A 44 -4.75 -11.61 8.63
C LYS A 44 -5.37 -10.73 9.72
N ALA A 45 -5.39 -9.41 9.53
CA ALA A 45 -5.82 -8.44 10.54
C ALA A 45 -5.05 -8.53 11.88
N GLU A 46 -3.80 -8.99 11.85
CA GLU A 46 -2.93 -9.14 13.03
C GLU A 46 -2.20 -7.82 13.40
N VAL A 47 -2.44 -6.75 12.65
CA VAL A 47 -1.82 -5.44 12.86
C VAL A 47 -2.92 -4.41 13.10
N LYS A 48 -2.77 -3.60 14.15
CA LYS A 48 -3.64 -2.46 14.39
C LYS A 48 -3.30 -1.34 13.42
N LEU A 49 -4.17 -1.12 12.44
CA LEU A 49 -4.05 -0.01 11.51
C LEU A 49 -4.64 1.27 12.12
N LYS A 50 -4.08 2.42 11.73
CA LYS A 50 -4.61 3.73 12.06
C LYS A 50 -5.20 4.34 10.81
N GLU A 51 -6.47 4.74 10.86
CA GLU A 51 -7.09 5.52 9.80
C GLU A 51 -6.40 6.89 9.69
N VAL A 52 -5.91 7.20 8.50
CA VAL A 52 -5.22 8.48 8.19
C VAL A 52 -6.04 9.39 7.28
N GLY A 53 -7.10 8.88 6.67
CA GLY A 53 -7.99 9.62 5.78
C GLY A 53 -9.00 8.69 5.14
N ARG A 54 -10.01 9.27 4.47
CA ARG A 54 -11.06 8.54 3.76
C ARG A 54 -11.12 8.98 2.31
N VAL A 55 -11.07 8.01 1.40
CA VAL A 55 -11.21 8.24 -0.04
C VAL A 55 -12.66 7.93 -0.42
N LEU A 56 -13.27 8.82 -1.22
CA LEU A 56 -14.62 8.65 -1.75
C LEU A 56 -14.51 8.51 -3.28
N ILE A 57 -15.26 7.58 -3.85
CA ILE A 57 -15.36 7.39 -5.30
C ILE A 57 -16.79 7.80 -5.70
N CYS A 58 -16.92 8.55 -6.78
CA CYS A 58 -18.22 8.86 -7.37
C CYS A 58 -18.63 7.72 -8.31
N GLU A 59 -19.69 7.00 -7.97
CA GLU A 59 -20.29 6.00 -8.85
C GLU A 59 -21.36 6.68 -9.72
N GLU A 60 -20.93 7.37 -10.79
CA GLU A 60 -21.86 7.86 -11.80
C GLU A 60 -22.44 6.67 -12.58
N THR A 61 -23.65 6.23 -12.21
CA THR A 61 -24.47 5.39 -13.09
C THR A 61 -24.96 6.28 -14.22
N SER A 62 -24.18 6.35 -15.30
CA SER A 62 -24.62 6.92 -16.56
C SER A 62 -25.82 6.10 -17.07
N HIS A 63 -27.03 6.51 -16.65
CA HIS A 63 -28.26 6.17 -17.34
C HIS A 63 -28.22 6.90 -18.68
N PHE A 64 -27.54 6.30 -19.66
CA PHE A 64 -27.82 6.58 -21.06
C PHE A 64 -29.26 6.17 -21.30
N ALA A 65 -30.16 7.16 -21.24
CA ALA A 65 -31.53 7.06 -21.71
C ALA A 65 -31.56 7.03 -23.24
#